data_AF-A0A920RHR9-F1
#
_entry.id   AF-A0A920RHR9-F1
#
_cell.length_a   1.000
_cell.length_b   1.000
_cell.length_c   1.000
_cell.angle_alpha   90.00
_cell.angle_beta   90.00
_cell.angle_gamma   90.00
#
_symmetry.space_group_name_H-M   'P 1'
#
loop_
_entity.id
_entity.type
_entity.pdbx_description
1 polymer ?
#
loop_
_entity_poly.entity_id
_entity_poly.type
_entity_poly.pdbx_seq_one_letter_code
_entity_poly.pdbx_strand_id
1 'polypeptide(L)'
;MTTASTDPINIGLVGLGTVGAGTVNVLRRNQVEISRRAGREIRIRSAAVRDLKVPRDCVVDDLTLTSNPFDVTDDPEISLVVELVGGCHIAKEVVLRSLQQGKHVVTANKALIALHGNEIFQAAHERGLMVAFEAAVAGGISIIKVIREGLSGNRIDRIVGIINGTSNYILTLMLEEHYSLNPLCRRLSGKDLPRRTRHLTSMGSMRAINWRYWRP
;
A
#
# COMPACT_ATOMS: atom_id res chain seq x y z
N MET A 1 26.80 -21.48 13.95
CA MET A 1 25.46 -20.98 14.33
C MET A 1 25.50 -19.47 14.28
N THR A 2 24.96 -18.85 13.24
CA THR A 2 24.83 -17.39 13.14
C THR A 2 23.76 -16.94 14.12
N THR A 3 24.14 -16.26 15.19
CA THR A 3 23.20 -15.66 16.14
C THR A 3 22.36 -14.63 15.39
N ALA A 4 21.04 -14.82 15.35
CA ALA A 4 20.14 -13.83 14.75
C ALA A 4 20.32 -12.50 15.49
N SER A 5 20.64 -11.41 14.79
CA SER A 5 20.82 -10.10 15.45
C SER A 5 19.51 -9.70 16.15
N THR A 6 19.62 -9.05 17.30
CA THR A 6 18.45 -8.52 18.02
C THR A 6 18.23 -7.04 17.71
N ASP A 7 19.04 -6.48 16.81
CA ASP A 7 18.97 -5.07 16.44
C ASP A 7 17.58 -4.72 15.87
N PRO A 8 16.97 -3.62 16.32
CA PRO A 8 15.71 -3.16 15.80
C PRO A 8 15.74 -2.97 14.29
N ILE A 9 14.66 -3.34 13.61
CA ILE A 9 14.43 -2.95 12.22
C ILE A 9 13.82 -1.55 12.25
N ASN A 10 14.55 -0.58 11.71
CA ASN A 10 14.03 0.75 11.48
C ASN A 10 13.34 0.81 10.11
N ILE A 11 12.11 1.30 10.12
CA ILE A 11 11.28 1.49 8.94
C ILE A 11 11.06 2.97 8.66
N GLY A 12 11.06 3.33 7.38
CA GLY A 12 10.73 4.65 6.88
C GLY A 12 9.41 4.63 6.13
N LEU A 13 8.52 5.60 6.37
CA LEU A 13 7.27 5.72 5.62
C LEU A 13 7.38 6.81 4.57
N VAL A 14 6.87 6.55 3.38
CA VAL A 14 6.67 7.57 2.35
C VAL A 14 5.18 7.69 2.08
N GLY A 15 4.57 8.73 2.63
CA GLY A 15 3.13 8.93 2.66
C GLY A 15 2.54 8.64 4.03
N LEU A 16 1.90 9.65 4.62
CA LEU A 16 1.28 9.58 5.94
C LEU A 16 -0.20 10.02 5.91
N GLY A 17 -0.91 9.58 4.86
CA GLY A 17 -2.36 9.70 4.76
C GLY A 17 -3.07 8.64 5.61
N THR A 18 -4.33 8.31 5.28
CA THR A 18 -5.14 7.35 6.07
C THR A 18 -4.46 5.99 6.29
N VAL A 19 -3.83 5.42 5.25
CA VAL A 19 -3.13 4.13 5.37
C VAL A 19 -1.84 4.26 6.17
N GLY A 20 -1.08 5.34 5.98
CA GLY A 20 0.15 5.59 6.72
C GLY A 20 -0.11 5.81 8.21
N ALA A 21 -1.07 6.67 8.55
CA ALA A 21 -1.48 6.90 9.94
C ALA A 21 -2.01 5.60 10.60
N GLY A 22 -2.82 4.82 9.86
CA GLY A 22 -3.25 3.50 10.32
C GLY A 22 -2.08 2.54 10.56
N THR A 23 -1.05 2.57 9.72
CA THR A 23 0.18 1.77 9.87
C THR A 23 0.91 2.15 11.15
N VAL A 24 1.12 3.44 11.40
CA VAL A 24 1.73 3.95 12.65
C VAL A 24 0.95 3.46 13.87
N ASN A 25 -0.36 3.67 13.88
CA ASN A 25 -1.21 3.32 15.02
C ASN A 25 -1.23 1.80 15.28
N VAL A 26 -1.31 0.97 14.24
CA VAL A 26 -1.32 -0.49 14.37
C VAL A 26 0.03 -1.03 14.85
N LEU A 27 1.14 -0.51 14.33
CA LEU A 27 2.48 -0.92 14.74
C LEU A 27 2.72 -0.57 16.22
N ARG A 28 2.36 0.64 16.65
CA ARG A 28 2.49 1.06 18.05
C ARG A 28 1.61 0.24 18.98
N ARG A 29 0.32 0.13 18.66
CA ARG A 29 -0.65 -0.59 19.49
C ARG A 29 -0.27 -2.06 19.70
N ASN A 30 0.36 -2.70 18.71
CA ASN A 30 0.70 -4.11 18.74
C ASN A 30 2.21 -4.38 18.85
N GLN A 31 3.02 -3.38 19.25
CA GLN A 31 4.48 -3.44 19.21
C GLN A 31 5.03 -4.70 19.91
N VAL A 32 4.50 -5.06 21.08
CA VAL A 32 4.92 -6.24 21.84
C VAL A 32 4.70 -7.53 21.04
N GLU A 33 3.49 -7.75 20.53
CA GLU A 33 3.17 -9.00 19.80
C GLU A 33 3.87 -9.05 18.43
N ILE A 34 4.00 -7.91 17.75
CA ILE A 34 4.72 -7.82 16.48
C ILE A 34 6.20 -8.11 16.70
N SER A 35 6.83 -7.54 17.73
CA SER A 35 8.24 -7.77 18.03
C SER A 35 8.49 -9.22 18.43
N ARG A 36 7.58 -9.82 19.22
CA ARG A 36 7.63 -11.24 19.58
C ARG A 36 7.61 -12.15 18.35
N ARG A 37 6.74 -11.86 17.38
CA ARG A 37 6.62 -12.65 16.14
C ARG A 37 7.76 -12.40 15.15
N ALA A 38 8.25 -11.17 15.08
CA ALA A 38 9.38 -10.80 14.22
C ALA A 38 10.73 -11.24 14.81
N GLY A 39 10.79 -11.60 16.10
CA GLY A 39 12.02 -11.95 16.81
C GLY A 39 12.92 -10.75 17.14
N ARG A 40 12.46 -9.53 16.88
CA ARG A 40 13.16 -8.26 17.11
C ARG A 40 12.17 -7.10 17.04
N GLU A 41 12.58 -5.95 17.55
CA GLU A 41 11.74 -4.75 17.52
C GLU A 41 11.61 -4.18 16.10
N ILE A 42 10.43 -3.63 15.79
CA ILE A 42 10.18 -2.87 14.56
C ILE A 42 9.85 -1.43 14.96
N ARG A 43 10.68 -0.49 14.53
CA ARG A 43 10.58 0.93 14.88
C ARG A 43 10.32 1.78 13.67
N ILE A 44 9.42 2.75 13.80
CA ILE A 44 9.21 3.77 12.79
C ILE A 44 10.20 4.90 13.08
N ARG A 45 11.11 5.17 12.15
CA ARG A 45 12.16 6.18 12.32
C ARG A 45 11.78 7.52 11.71
N SER A 46 11.34 7.49 10.46
CA SER A 46 11.02 8.70 9.71
C SER A 46 9.80 8.53 8.83
N ALA A 47 9.17 9.65 8.49
CA ALA A 47 8.07 9.69 7.55
C ALA A 47 8.16 10.91 6.62
N ALA A 48 8.11 10.65 5.32
CA ALA A 48 8.02 11.67 4.29
C ALA A 48 6.57 12.01 3.96
N VAL A 49 6.27 13.30 3.89
CA VAL A 49 4.92 13.86 3.72
C VAL A 49 4.98 15.12 2.87
N ARG A 50 3.98 15.37 2.04
CA ARG A 50 4.01 16.55 1.15
C ARG A 50 4.01 17.87 1.92
N ASP A 51 3.22 17.96 2.98
CA ASP A 51 3.07 19.15 3.80
C ASP A 51 3.21 18.78 5.28
N LEU A 52 4.22 19.35 5.93
CA LEU A 52 4.53 19.11 7.34
C LEU A 52 3.45 19.68 8.28
N LYS A 53 2.74 20.73 7.87
CA LYS A 53 1.76 21.45 8.70
C LYS A 53 0.40 20.76 8.79
N VAL A 54 0.11 19.81 7.91
CA VAL A 54 -1.17 19.09 7.89
C VAL A 54 -1.29 18.19 9.12
N PRO A 55 -2.34 18.33 9.95
CA PRO A 55 -2.58 17.43 11.08
C PRO A 55 -2.77 15.98 10.62
N ARG A 56 -2.36 15.04 11.47
CA ARG A 56 -2.35 13.61 11.16
C ARG A 56 -3.12 12.84 12.21
N ASP A 57 -3.81 11.80 11.78
CA ASP A 57 -4.58 10.90 12.65
C ASP A 57 -3.67 9.85 13.34
N CYS A 58 -2.44 10.24 13.72
CA CYS A 58 -1.46 9.42 14.43
C CYS A 58 -0.45 10.31 15.15
N VAL A 59 0.13 9.81 16.25
CA VAL A 59 1.22 10.48 16.97
C VAL A 59 2.50 10.36 16.14
N VAL A 60 3.20 11.48 15.96
CA VAL A 60 4.41 11.59 15.13
C VAL A 60 5.58 12.28 15.83
N ASP A 61 5.44 12.58 17.12
CA ASP A 61 6.37 13.43 17.88
C ASP A 61 7.79 12.85 17.98
N ASP A 62 7.89 11.52 17.93
CA ASP A 62 9.11 10.72 17.94
C ASP A 62 9.64 10.38 16.53
N LEU A 63 8.97 10.84 15.47
CA LEU A 63 9.35 10.56 14.08
C LEU A 63 10.07 11.76 13.46
N THR A 64 11.14 11.48 12.71
CA THR A 64 11.71 12.51 11.82
C THR A 64 10.78 12.72 10.63
N LEU A 65 10.08 13.87 10.60
CA LEU A 65 9.24 14.25 9.48
C LEU A 65 10.03 15.05 8.45
N THR A 66 9.86 14.71 7.18
CA THR A 66 10.50 15.39 6.05
C THR A 66 9.50 15.63 4.92
N SER A 67 9.73 16.69 4.14
CA SER A 67 9.00 16.92 2.89
C SER A 67 9.65 16.26 1.66
N ASN A 68 10.90 15.80 1.80
CA ASN A 68 11.62 15.10 0.75
C ASN A 68 11.54 13.57 0.96
N PRO A 69 10.88 12.82 0.05
CA PRO A 69 10.82 11.37 0.18
C PRO A 69 12.17 10.67 0.12
N PHE A 70 13.18 11.30 -0.51
CA PHE A 70 14.51 10.69 -0.66
C PHE A 70 15.33 10.70 0.63
N ASP A 71 15.04 11.59 1.58
CA ASP A 71 15.68 11.55 2.90
C ASP A 71 15.38 10.21 3.60
N VAL A 72 14.19 9.64 3.35
CA VAL A 72 13.80 8.31 3.85
C VAL A 72 14.51 7.19 3.09
N THR A 73 14.58 7.29 1.75
CA THR A 73 15.24 6.27 0.92
C THR A 73 16.75 6.26 1.08
N ASP A 74 17.35 7.35 1.57
CA ASP A 74 18.80 7.52 1.67
C ASP A 74 19.32 7.43 3.12
N ASP A 75 18.45 7.46 4.13
CA ASP A 75 18.86 7.28 5.54
C ASP A 75 19.48 5.89 5.77
N PRO A 76 20.78 5.77 6.08
CA PRO A 76 21.46 4.48 6.21
C PRO A 76 20.94 3.65 7.39
N GLU A 77 20.25 4.27 8.36
CA GLU A 77 19.66 3.54 9.48
C GLU A 77 18.34 2.86 9.13
N ILE A 78 17.73 3.17 7.99
CA ILE A 78 16.46 2.58 7.54
C ILE A 78 16.75 1.36 6.69
N SER A 79 16.24 0.19 7.10
CA SER A 79 16.40 -1.06 6.35
C SER A 79 15.17 -1.42 5.52
N LEU A 80 14.02 -0.80 5.79
CA LEU A 80 12.76 -1.06 5.08
C LEU A 80 11.98 0.24 4.83
N VAL A 81 11.53 0.43 3.60
CA VAL A 81 10.70 1.57 3.19
C VAL A 81 9.28 1.11 2.92
N VAL A 82 8.31 1.79 3.51
CA VAL A 82 6.87 1.59 3.28
C VAL A 82 6.36 2.70 2.37
N GLU A 83 6.04 2.37 1.12
CA GLU A 83 5.55 3.29 0.10
C GLU A 83 4.01 3.31 0.08
N LEU A 84 3.44 4.48 0.39
CA LEU A 84 1.99 4.72 0.55
C LEU A 84 1.54 5.99 -0.19
N VAL A 85 2.28 6.40 -1.21
CA VAL A 85 1.99 7.60 -2.01
C VAL A 85 0.98 7.24 -3.10
N GLY A 86 0.06 8.17 -3.38
CA GLY A 86 -0.83 8.05 -4.52
C GLY A 86 -0.14 8.41 -5.85
N GLY A 87 -0.51 7.72 -6.93
CA GLY A 87 0.07 7.93 -8.26
C GLY A 87 1.33 7.09 -8.49
N CYS A 88 1.94 7.19 -9.69
CA CYS A 88 3.01 6.26 -10.08
C CYS A 88 4.40 6.90 -10.14
N HIS A 89 4.52 8.18 -10.48
CA HIS A 89 5.81 8.79 -10.81
C HIS A 89 6.78 8.81 -9.61
N ILE A 90 6.45 9.57 -8.55
CA ILE A 90 7.26 9.63 -7.32
C ILE A 90 7.33 8.25 -6.63
N ALA A 91 6.25 7.49 -6.66
CA ALA A 91 6.21 6.16 -6.03
C ALA A 91 7.24 5.21 -6.66
N LYS A 92 7.35 5.20 -8.00
CA LYS A 92 8.34 4.40 -8.73
C LYS A 92 9.77 4.80 -8.34
N GLU A 93 10.07 6.09 -8.34
CA GLU A 93 11.39 6.61 -7.98
C GLU A 93 11.79 6.21 -6.55
N VAL A 94 10.86 6.36 -5.60
CA VAL A 94 11.06 5.96 -4.20
C VAL A 94 11.37 4.47 -4.08
N VAL A 95 10.60 3.62 -4.75
CA VAL A 95 10.79 2.16 -4.69
C VAL A 95 12.13 1.76 -5.30
N LEU A 96 12.43 2.22 -6.52
CA LEU A 96 13.68 1.87 -7.19
C LEU A 96 14.91 2.41 -6.43
N ARG A 97 14.84 3.64 -5.91
CA ARG A 97 15.92 4.21 -5.10
C ARG A 97 16.11 3.45 -3.80
N SER A 98 15.04 3.05 -3.12
CA SER A 98 15.12 2.22 -1.92
C SER A 98 15.85 0.91 -2.19
N LEU A 99 15.51 0.23 -3.29
CA LEU A 99 16.18 -1.00 -3.72
C LEU A 99 17.65 -0.75 -4.08
N GLN A 100 17.96 0.37 -4.75
CA GLN A 100 19.34 0.77 -5.04
C GLN A 100 20.17 0.97 -3.77
N GLN A 101 19.57 1.51 -2.70
CA GLN A 101 20.18 1.70 -1.39
C GLN A 101 20.18 0.43 -0.52
N GLY A 102 19.78 -0.73 -1.05
CA GLY A 102 19.82 -1.99 -0.31
C GLY A 102 18.65 -2.20 0.66
N LYS A 103 17.56 -1.44 0.51
CA LYS A 103 16.42 -1.46 1.44
C LYS A 103 15.28 -2.33 0.92
N HIS A 104 14.63 -3.06 1.81
CA HIS A 104 13.39 -3.76 1.49
C HIS A 104 12.25 -2.77 1.27
N VAL A 105 11.22 -3.17 0.50
CA VAL A 105 10.08 -2.31 0.18
C VAL A 105 8.77 -3.00 0.51
N VAL A 106 7.86 -2.27 1.15
CA VAL A 106 6.44 -2.63 1.28
C VAL A 106 5.62 -1.56 0.58
N THR A 107 4.71 -1.93 -0.32
CA THR A 107 3.84 -0.95 -1.01
C THR A 107 2.38 -1.37 -0.99
N ALA A 108 1.49 -0.37 -0.89
CA ALA A 108 0.06 -0.55 -1.09
C ALA A 108 -0.42 -0.03 -2.46
N ASN A 109 0.50 0.36 -3.34
CA ASN A 109 0.20 1.06 -4.58
C ASN A 109 -0.10 0.09 -5.73
N LYS A 110 -1.40 -0.19 -5.90
CA LYS A 110 -1.89 -1.11 -6.93
C LYS A 110 -1.55 -0.66 -8.36
N ALA A 111 -1.61 0.63 -8.64
CA ALA A 111 -1.31 1.16 -9.97
C ALA A 111 0.19 1.03 -10.30
N LEU A 112 1.06 1.28 -9.32
CA LEU A 112 2.50 1.10 -9.46
C LEU A 112 2.85 -0.36 -9.80
N ILE A 113 2.34 -1.32 -9.04
CA ILE A 113 2.61 -2.74 -9.29
C ILE A 113 2.04 -3.19 -10.64
N ALA A 114 0.86 -2.71 -11.03
CA ALA A 114 0.25 -3.07 -12.32
C ALA A 114 1.05 -2.57 -13.53
N LEU A 115 1.63 -1.36 -13.45
CA LEU A 115 2.32 -0.72 -14.58
C LEU A 115 3.83 -0.98 -14.59
N HIS A 116 4.44 -1.11 -13.41
CA HIS A 116 5.90 -1.14 -13.24
C HIS A 116 6.38 -2.33 -12.40
N GLY A 117 5.51 -3.29 -12.06
CA GLY A 117 5.85 -4.43 -11.23
C GLY A 117 7.03 -5.25 -11.75
N ASN A 118 7.07 -5.56 -13.05
CA ASN A 118 8.14 -6.37 -13.65
C ASN A 118 9.54 -5.76 -13.40
N GLU A 119 9.68 -4.47 -13.66
CA GLU A 119 10.93 -3.71 -13.45
C GLU A 119 11.31 -3.69 -11.96
N ILE A 120 10.34 -3.44 -11.08
CA ILE A 120 10.56 -3.37 -9.62
C ILE A 120 10.98 -4.73 -9.06
N PHE A 121 10.30 -5.81 -9.44
CA PHE A 121 10.60 -7.15 -8.94
C PHE A 121 11.94 -7.66 -9.49
N GLN A 122 12.29 -7.32 -10.72
CA GLN A 122 13.60 -7.62 -11.27
C GLN A 122 14.71 -6.92 -10.49
N ALA A 123 14.59 -5.61 -10.27
CA ALA A 123 15.58 -4.83 -9.52
C ALA A 123 15.74 -5.33 -8.08
N ALA A 124 14.66 -5.80 -7.45
CA ALA A 124 14.71 -6.41 -6.12
C ALA A 124 15.41 -7.76 -6.15
N HIS A 125 15.10 -8.60 -7.13
CA HIS A 125 15.71 -9.93 -7.29
C HIS A 125 17.22 -9.86 -7.50
N GLU A 126 17.68 -8.96 -8.37
CA GLU A 126 19.11 -8.74 -8.66
C GLU A 126 19.94 -8.38 -7.41
N ARG A 127 19.28 -7.87 -6.37
CA ARG A 127 19.92 -7.43 -5.12
C ARG A 127 19.59 -8.31 -3.91
N GLY A 128 18.81 -9.39 -4.11
CA GLY A 128 18.35 -10.23 -3.01
C GLY A 128 17.40 -9.51 -2.03
N LEU A 129 16.69 -8.47 -2.49
CA LEU A 129 15.76 -7.68 -1.69
C LEU A 129 14.32 -8.14 -1.90
N MET A 130 13.48 -7.89 -0.90
CA MET A 130 12.05 -8.18 -0.97
C MET A 130 11.23 -6.92 -1.29
N VAL A 131 10.23 -7.09 -2.16
CA VAL A 131 9.14 -6.14 -2.39
C VAL A 131 7.83 -6.82 -2.04
N ALA A 132 7.21 -6.41 -0.94
CA ALA A 132 5.90 -6.91 -0.50
C ALA A 132 4.78 -5.96 -0.91
N PHE A 133 3.69 -6.51 -1.47
CA PHE A 133 2.59 -5.70 -2.04
C PHE A 133 1.20 -6.23 -1.69
N GLU A 134 1.08 -6.99 -0.60
CA GLU A 134 -0.20 -7.57 -0.14
C GLU A 134 -1.28 -6.50 -0.01
N ALA A 135 -0.95 -5.35 0.60
CA ALA A 135 -1.89 -4.25 0.82
C ALA A 135 -2.43 -3.61 -0.49
N ALA A 136 -1.76 -3.85 -1.64
CA ALA A 136 -2.24 -3.41 -2.94
C ALA A 136 -3.39 -4.30 -3.49
N VAL A 137 -3.61 -5.48 -2.91
CA VAL A 137 -4.57 -6.48 -3.41
C VAL A 137 -5.52 -6.88 -2.29
N ALA A 138 -6.83 -6.70 -2.52
CA ALA A 138 -7.89 -7.10 -1.57
C ALA A 138 -7.78 -6.52 -0.14
N GLY A 139 -6.99 -5.45 0.05
CA GLY A 139 -6.91 -4.70 1.30
C GLY A 139 -6.31 -5.51 2.44
N GLY A 140 -7.17 -5.97 3.36
CA GLY A 140 -6.76 -6.76 4.53
C GLY A 140 -6.76 -8.28 4.32
N ILE A 141 -7.18 -8.75 3.15
CA ILE A 141 -7.24 -10.19 2.84
C ILE A 141 -5.86 -10.63 2.34
N SER A 142 -5.25 -11.62 3.02
CA SER A 142 -3.90 -12.14 2.71
C SER A 142 -3.89 -13.08 1.49
N ILE A 143 -4.38 -12.64 0.34
CA ILE A 143 -4.53 -13.46 -0.85
C ILE A 143 -3.20 -13.79 -1.53
N ILE A 144 -2.25 -12.85 -1.57
CA ILE A 144 -0.94 -13.07 -2.18
C ILE A 144 -0.15 -14.09 -1.37
N LYS A 145 -0.17 -13.99 -0.03
CA LYS A 145 0.41 -14.99 0.85
C LYS A 145 -0.18 -16.38 0.64
N VAL A 146 -1.51 -16.50 0.59
CA VAL A 146 -2.18 -17.79 0.36
C VAL A 146 -1.74 -18.40 -0.97
N ILE A 147 -1.68 -17.61 -2.04
CA ILE A 147 -1.26 -18.08 -3.36
C ILE A 147 0.23 -18.48 -3.36
N ARG A 148 1.11 -17.64 -2.79
CA ARG A 148 2.56 -17.86 -2.83
C ARG A 148 3.05 -18.97 -1.91
N GLU A 149 2.46 -19.09 -0.73
CA GLU A 149 2.94 -20.03 0.30
C GLU A 149 2.00 -21.23 0.40
N GLY A 150 0.71 -20.99 0.66
CA GLY A 150 -0.28 -22.03 0.93
C GLY A 150 -0.65 -22.89 -0.28
N LEU A 151 -0.58 -22.32 -1.49
CA LEU A 151 -0.92 -23.00 -2.74
C LEU A 151 0.30 -23.23 -3.64
N SER A 152 1.52 -23.07 -3.13
CA SER A 152 2.78 -23.21 -3.88
C SER A 152 2.91 -24.55 -4.64
N GLY A 153 2.33 -25.64 -4.11
CA GLY A 153 2.31 -26.96 -4.74
C GLY A 153 1.14 -27.21 -5.69
N ASN A 154 0.23 -26.26 -5.89
CA ASN A 154 -0.98 -26.42 -6.68
C ASN A 154 -0.89 -25.66 -8.01
N ARG A 155 -1.47 -26.25 -9.07
CA ARG A 155 -1.75 -25.53 -10.30
C ARG A 155 -3.10 -24.82 -10.17
N ILE A 156 -3.09 -23.49 -10.20
CA ILE A 156 -4.31 -22.69 -10.09
C ILE A 156 -4.87 -22.45 -11.49
N ASP A 157 -6.03 -23.03 -11.79
CA ASP A 157 -6.67 -22.87 -13.11
C ASP A 157 -7.47 -21.56 -13.24
N ARG A 158 -8.08 -21.09 -12.14
CA ARG A 158 -8.89 -19.86 -12.15
C ARG A 158 -8.98 -19.21 -10.77
N ILE A 159 -8.97 -17.88 -10.77
CA ILE A 159 -9.30 -17.05 -9.60
C ILE A 159 -10.41 -16.09 -10.00
N VAL A 160 -11.50 -16.05 -9.22
CA VAL A 160 -12.61 -15.11 -9.39
C VAL A 160 -12.83 -14.40 -8.06
N GLY A 161 -12.96 -13.07 -8.07
CA GLY A 161 -13.20 -12.31 -6.85
C GLY A 161 -13.62 -10.87 -7.09
N ILE A 162 -14.42 -10.34 -6.17
CA ILE A 162 -14.81 -8.94 -6.13
C ILE A 162 -13.78 -8.20 -5.26
N ILE A 163 -12.90 -7.43 -5.91
CA ILE A 163 -11.73 -6.81 -5.26
C ILE A 163 -11.80 -5.28 -5.18
N ASN A 164 -12.94 -4.68 -5.55
CA ASN A 164 -13.18 -3.25 -5.47
C ASN A 164 -14.44 -2.97 -4.65
N GLY A 165 -14.26 -2.48 -3.43
CA GLY A 165 -15.37 -2.18 -2.53
C GLY A 165 -16.30 -1.08 -3.02
N THR A 166 -15.77 -0.04 -3.68
CA THR A 166 -16.58 1.09 -4.18
C THR A 166 -17.53 0.65 -5.29
N SER A 167 -17.02 -0.06 -6.30
CA SER A 167 -17.83 -0.61 -7.39
C SER A 167 -18.85 -1.60 -6.85
N ASN A 168 -18.45 -2.49 -5.93
CA ASN A 168 -19.37 -3.44 -5.33
C ASN A 168 -20.49 -2.73 -4.56
N TYR A 169 -20.15 -1.73 -3.74
CA TYR A 169 -21.12 -0.94 -3.00
C TYR A 169 -22.11 -0.21 -3.91
N ILE A 170 -21.64 0.39 -5.01
CA ILE A 170 -22.51 1.03 -6.01
C ILE A 170 -23.45 -0.02 -6.62
N LEU A 171 -22.95 -1.19 -7.02
CA LEU A 171 -23.78 -2.26 -7.58
C LEU A 171 -24.83 -2.78 -6.58
N THR A 172 -24.46 -2.93 -5.31
CA THR A 172 -25.39 -3.29 -4.23
C THR A 172 -26.49 -2.24 -4.09
N LEU A 173 -26.15 -0.95 -4.06
CA LEU A 173 -27.15 0.13 -4.01
C LEU A 173 -28.05 0.16 -5.25
N MET A 174 -27.52 -0.11 -6.44
CA MET A 174 -28.33 -0.19 -7.66
C MET A 174 -29.32 -1.36 -7.61
N LEU A 175 -28.92 -2.48 -6.99
CA LEU A 175 -29.75 -3.67 -6.86
C LEU A 175 -30.84 -3.51 -5.79
N GLU A 176 -30.47 -3.04 -4.60
CA GLU A 176 -31.36 -2.96 -3.43
C GLU A 176 -32.31 -1.75 -3.49
N GLU A 177 -31.83 -0.62 -4.02
CA GLU A 177 -32.56 0.66 -4.00
C GLU A 177 -33.03 1.09 -5.40
N HIS A 178 -32.84 0.24 -6.42
CA HIS A 178 -33.22 0.48 -7.82
C HIS A 178 -32.68 1.79 -8.42
N TYR A 179 -31.55 2.31 -7.90
CA TYR A 179 -30.93 3.49 -8.48
C TYR A 179 -30.34 3.20 -9.86
N SER A 180 -30.48 4.15 -10.77
CA SER A 180 -29.68 4.15 -12.00
C SER A 180 -28.26 4.68 -11.73
N LEU A 181 -27.29 4.15 -12.48
CA LEU A 181 -25.87 4.41 -12.27
C LEU A 181 -25.50 5.90 -12.29
N ASN A 182 -25.99 6.64 -13.29
CA ASN A 182 -25.61 8.04 -13.51
C ASN A 182 -26.05 8.97 -12.36
N PRO A 183 -27.33 8.95 -11.90
CA PRO A 183 -27.76 9.70 -10.71
C PRO A 183 -27.00 9.29 -9.45
N LEU A 184 -26.74 8.00 -9.26
CA LEU A 184 -26.02 7.50 -8.08
C LEU A 184 -24.58 8.01 -8.05
N CYS A 185 -23.84 7.94 -9.15
CA CYS A 185 -22.48 8.47 -9.25
C CYS A 185 -22.42 9.98 -8.97
N ARG A 186 -23.41 10.77 -9.45
CA ARG A 186 -23.50 12.21 -9.14
C ARG A 186 -23.78 12.47 -7.66
N ARG A 187 -24.75 11.75 -7.08
CA ARG A 187 -25.09 11.84 -5.64
C ARG A 187 -23.90 11.49 -4.76
N LEU A 188 -23.15 10.46 -5.13
CA LEU A 188 -21.96 10.00 -4.43
C LEU A 188 -20.78 10.97 -4.60
N SER A 189 -20.71 11.70 -5.70
CA SER A 189 -19.69 12.73 -5.91
C SER A 189 -19.97 14.03 -5.12
N GLY A 190 -21.23 14.30 -4.77
CA GLY A 190 -21.66 15.48 -4.02
C GLY A 190 -21.85 15.30 -2.51
N LYS A 191 -21.86 14.06 -1.99
CA LYS A 191 -21.91 13.78 -0.54
C LYS A 191 -20.51 13.52 0.00
N ASP A 192 -20.26 13.93 1.24
CA ASP A 192 -19.10 13.52 2.04
C ASP A 192 -19.17 12.00 2.29
N LEU A 193 -18.81 11.22 1.28
CA LEU A 193 -18.50 9.82 1.47
C LEU A 193 -17.24 9.70 2.35
N PRO A 194 -17.07 8.58 3.07
CA PRO A 194 -15.82 8.28 3.75
C PRO A 194 -14.66 8.54 2.78
N ARG A 195 -13.62 9.30 3.18
CA ARG A 195 -12.51 9.75 2.32
C ARG A 195 -11.89 8.64 1.43
N ARG A 196 -12.07 7.35 1.80
CA ARG A 196 -11.74 6.14 1.02
C ARG A 196 -12.29 6.10 -0.41
N THR A 197 -13.34 6.84 -0.76
CA THR A 197 -13.94 6.82 -2.12
C THR A 197 -13.56 8.01 -3.01
N ARG A 198 -12.99 9.10 -2.47
CA ARG A 198 -12.73 10.33 -3.27
C ARG A 198 -11.64 10.17 -4.33
N HIS A 199 -10.65 9.29 -4.12
CA HIS A 199 -9.58 9.07 -5.10
C HIS A 199 -9.97 8.16 -6.27
N LEU A 200 -11.14 7.52 -6.21
CA LEU A 200 -11.62 6.59 -7.24
C LEU A 200 -12.84 7.13 -8.02
N THR A 201 -13.46 8.22 -7.56
CA THR A 201 -14.53 8.92 -8.31
C THR A 201 -13.99 9.80 -9.44
N SER A 202 -12.68 10.03 -9.54
CA SER A 202 -12.11 10.52 -10.79
C SER A 202 -12.15 9.38 -11.81
N MET A 203 -12.74 9.65 -12.98
CA MET A 203 -12.86 8.73 -14.12
C MET A 203 -11.54 8.02 -14.50
N GLY A 204 -10.37 8.47 -14.01
CA GLY A 204 -9.06 7.87 -14.26
C GLY A 204 -8.91 6.44 -13.73
N SER A 205 -9.47 6.10 -12.57
CA SER A 205 -9.42 4.71 -12.07
C SER A 205 -10.41 3.76 -12.75
N MET A 206 -11.53 4.32 -13.24
CA MET A 206 -12.48 3.63 -14.12
C MET A 206 -11.94 3.40 -15.53
N ARG A 207 -10.98 4.21 -16.02
CA ARG A 207 -10.29 3.99 -17.30
C ARG A 207 -9.28 2.83 -17.26
N ALA A 208 -8.75 2.49 -16.09
CA ALA A 208 -7.87 1.32 -15.93
C ALA A 208 -8.64 0.00 -16.07
N ILE A 209 -9.96 0.02 -15.88
CA ILE A 209 -10.86 -1.06 -16.26
C ILE A 209 -11.28 -0.77 -17.70
N ASN A 210 -10.66 -1.44 -18.67
CA ASN A 210 -11.01 -1.28 -20.07
C ASN A 210 -12.39 -1.91 -20.34
N TRP A 211 -13.47 -1.13 -20.13
CA TRP A 211 -14.87 -1.54 -20.34
C TRP A 211 -15.19 -1.97 -21.78
N ARG A 212 -14.26 -1.81 -22.74
CA ARG A 212 -14.41 -2.32 -24.11
C ARG A 212 -14.54 -3.84 -24.20
N TYR A 213 -14.11 -4.59 -23.19
CA TYR A 213 -14.23 -6.06 -23.16
C TYR A 213 -15.59 -6.58 -22.66
N TRP A 214 -16.51 -5.71 -22.25
CA TRP A 214 -17.81 -6.09 -21.67
C TRP A 214 -19.02 -5.49 -22.40
N ARG A 215 -18.89 -5.17 -23.70
CA ARG A 215 -20.06 -5.06 -24.58
C ARG A 215 -20.26 -6.42 -25.27
N PRO A 216 -21.50 -6.94 -25.34
CA PRO A 216 -21.79 -8.15 -26.13
C PRO A 216 -21.41 -7.94 -27.60
#